data_AF-A0A7C3CPF2-F1
#
_entry.id   AF-A0A7C3CPF2-F1
#
_cell.length_a   1.000
_cell.length_b   1.000
_cell.length_c   1.000
_cell.angle_alpha   90.00
_cell.angle_beta   90.00
_cell.angle_gamma   90.00
#
_symmetry.space_group_name_H-M   'P 1'
#
loop_
_entity.id
_entity.type
_entity.pdbx_description
1 polymer ?
#
loop_
_entity_poly.entity_id
_entity_poly.type
_entity_poly.pdbx_seq_one_letter_code
_entity_poly.pdbx_strand_id
1 'polypeptide(L)'
;MNLNNPNIQSFYRATLDHTMKTLLSILLATVTTWSSMAIAANEVASGKVIGRHIFGLATDYQGDPVLINDKPLIYQQPGYQQEIVVDKQVFLISGFIHSIGGLYLTWLDNKKHPIDTKALNLATIDGLHTPTGGVLTPWNTLMISESQLLDAANPNAFINSFKYFYKGKESLVNPYKSGWTSEVIIMDTKGVAKVIKDYAIGRLFAQQIIIMPDGKTVYLLDKQGNLYCFIADHANSMAKGKLYALHRQQQQIKYVFLGKSSALKNKYKLKKISFKKIFKSRAAKNQQCPKKYHYIKTVYGEECLKLQRRNKKYAAFFEPLRMLGMKSIAPFSGENSKLNFDEKSLQLVFSTNNGVTSRFMLENNKNLQSQFIIKEPI
;
A
#
# COMPACT_ATOMS: atom_id res chain seq x y z
N MET A 1 9.23 -69.30 -11.94
CA MET A 1 10.00 -69.63 -10.73
C MET A 1 9.08 -69.52 -9.54
N ASN A 2 8.99 -70.61 -8.78
CA ASN A 2 8.02 -70.86 -7.72
C ASN A 2 8.41 -70.09 -6.45
N LEU A 3 7.53 -69.23 -5.92
CA LEU A 3 7.77 -68.43 -4.71
C LEU A 3 6.61 -68.62 -3.71
N ASN A 4 6.41 -69.85 -3.27
CA ASN A 4 5.71 -70.14 -2.01
C ASN A 4 6.75 -70.34 -0.90
N ASN A 5 7.30 -69.23 -0.38
CA ASN A 5 8.10 -69.22 0.84
C ASN A 5 7.54 -68.18 1.83
N PRO A 6 7.00 -68.60 2.99
CA PRO A 6 6.24 -67.72 3.89
C PRO A 6 7.09 -66.74 4.72
N ASN A 7 8.42 -66.69 4.54
CA ASN A 7 9.31 -65.81 5.31
C ASN A 7 9.68 -64.46 4.64
N ILE A 8 8.98 -64.04 3.59
CA ILE A 8 9.20 -62.73 2.93
C ILE A 8 8.01 -61.77 3.12
N GLN A 9 6.86 -62.24 3.61
CA GLN A 9 5.70 -61.38 3.89
C GLN A 9 5.71 -60.69 5.26
N SER A 10 6.67 -60.99 6.14
CA SER A 10 6.81 -60.31 7.44
C SER A 10 7.77 -59.11 7.43
N PHE A 11 8.55 -58.90 6.36
CA PHE A 11 9.51 -57.80 6.26
C PHE A 11 8.99 -56.55 5.51
N TYR A 12 7.83 -56.65 4.83
CA TYR A 12 7.19 -55.51 4.15
C TYR A 12 5.98 -54.92 4.90
N ARG A 13 5.67 -55.41 6.11
CA ARG A 13 4.68 -54.82 7.03
C ARG A 13 5.31 -54.10 8.23
N ALA A 14 6.63 -53.90 8.24
CA ALA A 14 7.36 -53.29 9.35
C ALA A 14 8.16 -52.01 8.99
N THR A 15 7.96 -51.43 7.80
CA THR A 15 8.59 -50.16 7.39
C THR A 15 7.63 -49.12 6.80
N LEU A 16 6.32 -49.29 7.05
CA LEU A 16 5.27 -48.33 6.66
C LEU A 16 4.37 -47.88 7.82
N ASP A 17 4.66 -48.30 9.06
CA ASP A 17 3.84 -47.95 10.24
C ASP A 17 4.64 -47.26 11.36
N HIS A 18 5.85 -46.75 11.06
CA HIS A 18 6.69 -46.01 12.01
C HIS A 18 7.02 -44.55 11.63
N THR A 19 6.51 -44.06 10.50
CA THR A 19 6.54 -42.62 10.13
C THR A 19 5.19 -41.91 10.29
N MET A 20 4.23 -42.58 10.95
CA MET A 20 2.83 -42.13 11.06
C MET A 20 2.33 -42.12 12.52
N LYS A 21 3.22 -42.07 13.52
CA LYS A 21 2.87 -42.06 14.96
C LYS A 21 3.77 -41.16 15.85
N THR A 22 4.31 -40.07 15.31
CA THR A 22 5.05 -39.06 16.10
C THR A 22 4.74 -37.63 15.67
N LEU A 23 3.46 -37.30 15.47
CA LEU A 23 3.01 -35.92 15.20
C LEU A 23 1.59 -35.65 15.73
N LEU A 24 1.26 -36.24 16.87
CA LEU A 24 0.10 -35.85 17.67
C LEU A 24 0.56 -35.74 19.12
N SER A 25 0.26 -34.61 19.76
CA SER A 25 0.53 -34.23 21.16
C SER A 25 1.83 -33.48 21.51
N ILE A 26 2.00 -32.27 20.96
CA ILE A 26 2.35 -31.12 21.82
C ILE A 26 1.34 -30.00 21.53
N LEU A 27 0.35 -29.96 22.41
CA LEU A 27 -0.54 -28.84 22.62
C LEU A 27 0.31 -27.74 23.29
N LEU A 28 0.57 -26.61 22.62
CA LEU A 28 0.80 -25.36 23.34
C LEU A 28 0.36 -24.17 22.49
N ALA A 29 -0.67 -23.52 23.00
CA ALA A 29 -1.28 -22.33 22.46
C ALA A 29 -0.25 -21.20 22.26
N THR A 30 -0.12 -20.74 21.02
CA THR A 30 -0.11 -19.30 20.71
C THR A 30 -0.79 -19.12 19.36
N VAL A 31 -2.12 -19.29 19.38
CA VAL A 31 -2.98 -18.58 18.43
C VAL A 31 -2.77 -17.10 18.74
N THR A 32 -1.80 -16.45 18.09
CA THR A 32 -1.78 -15.00 18.03
C THR A 32 -2.89 -14.62 17.08
N THR A 33 -4.05 -14.39 17.69
CA THR A 33 -5.18 -13.75 17.08
C THR A 33 -4.68 -12.50 16.37
N TRP A 34 -4.80 -12.49 15.05
CA TRP A 34 -5.19 -11.25 14.43
C TRP A 34 -6.52 -10.89 15.08
N SER A 35 -6.52 -9.97 16.03
CA SER A 35 -7.70 -9.13 16.17
C SER A 35 -7.69 -8.14 15.00
N SER A 36 -7.80 -8.64 13.77
CA SER A 36 -8.95 -8.20 13.01
C SER A 36 -10.11 -8.56 13.93
N MET A 37 -10.78 -7.58 14.53
CA MET A 37 -12.12 -7.86 14.99
C MET A 37 -12.84 -8.41 13.76
N ALA A 38 -12.98 -9.74 13.69
CA ALA A 38 -14.06 -10.34 12.97
C ALA A 38 -15.29 -9.86 13.71
N ILE A 39 -15.84 -8.74 13.23
CA ILE A 39 -17.22 -8.39 13.50
C ILE A 39 -18.00 -9.51 12.81
N ALA A 40 -18.33 -10.55 13.55
CA ALA A 40 -19.29 -11.52 13.11
C ALA A 40 -20.66 -10.81 13.00
N ALA A 41 -21.37 -11.12 11.91
CA ALA A 41 -22.76 -10.79 11.60
C ALA A 41 -23.06 -9.43 10.93
N ASN A 42 -22.62 -9.26 9.68
CA ASN A 42 -23.44 -8.87 8.51
C ASN A 42 -22.54 -8.50 7.33
N GLU A 43 -21.96 -9.50 6.67
CA GLU A 43 -21.20 -9.26 5.45
C GLU A 43 -22.13 -8.67 4.38
N VAL A 44 -21.85 -7.44 3.98
CA VAL A 44 -22.48 -6.86 2.80
C VAL A 44 -21.93 -7.60 1.59
N ALA A 45 -22.69 -8.56 1.07
CA ALA A 45 -22.31 -9.27 -0.14
C ALA A 45 -22.37 -8.34 -1.35
N SER A 46 -21.30 -8.34 -2.15
CA SER A 46 -21.26 -7.59 -3.41
C SER A 46 -22.35 -8.04 -4.37
N GLY A 47 -22.86 -7.11 -5.17
CA GLY A 47 -23.97 -7.35 -6.11
C GLY A 47 -25.36 -7.32 -5.47
N LYS A 48 -25.47 -7.18 -4.15
CA LYS A 48 -26.76 -6.98 -3.48
C LYS A 48 -27.14 -5.50 -3.42
N VAL A 49 -28.44 -5.23 -3.52
CA VAL A 49 -28.99 -3.90 -3.27
C VAL A 49 -29.03 -3.67 -1.77
N ILE A 50 -28.45 -2.56 -1.31
CA ILE A 50 -28.58 -2.04 0.05
C ILE A 50 -29.06 -0.60 -0.04
N GLY A 51 -30.19 -0.32 0.60
CA GLY A 51 -30.90 0.94 0.43
C GLY A 51 -31.22 1.17 -1.05
N ARG A 52 -30.50 2.10 -1.68
CA ARG A 52 -30.74 2.50 -3.09
C ARG A 52 -29.66 2.08 -4.07
N HIS A 53 -28.60 1.43 -3.61
CA HIS A 53 -27.41 1.18 -4.43
C HIS A 53 -27.01 -0.29 -4.40
N ILE A 54 -26.36 -0.75 -5.47
CA ILE A 54 -25.76 -2.08 -5.56
C ILE A 54 -24.39 -2.02 -4.88
N PHE A 55 -24.20 -2.73 -3.78
CA PHE A 55 -22.91 -2.77 -3.10
C PHE A 55 -21.85 -3.43 -4.00
N GLY A 56 -20.67 -2.82 -4.09
CA GLY A 56 -19.56 -3.36 -4.88
C GLY A 56 -19.69 -3.19 -6.40
N LEU A 57 -20.66 -2.43 -6.90
CA LEU A 57 -20.67 -2.01 -8.31
C LEU A 57 -19.55 -0.99 -8.56
N ALA A 58 -18.62 -1.28 -9.46
CA ALA A 58 -17.55 -0.36 -9.80
C ALA A 58 -18.09 0.84 -10.59
N THR A 59 -17.64 2.05 -10.27
CA THR A 59 -18.03 3.30 -10.96
C THR A 59 -16.83 3.93 -11.66
N ASP A 60 -17.05 4.48 -12.84
CA ASP A 60 -16.02 5.10 -13.67
C ASP A 60 -15.83 6.61 -13.35
N TYR A 61 -14.98 7.29 -14.13
CA TYR A 61 -14.69 8.71 -13.96
C TYR A 61 -15.88 9.67 -14.17
N GLN A 62 -17.02 9.18 -14.66
CA GLN A 62 -18.27 9.94 -14.80
C GLN A 62 -19.33 9.51 -13.77
N GLY A 63 -19.04 8.50 -12.96
CA GLY A 63 -19.98 7.93 -11.99
C GLY A 63 -20.86 6.82 -12.57
N ASP A 64 -20.65 6.42 -13.81
CA ASP A 64 -21.40 5.34 -14.46
C ASP A 64 -20.77 3.97 -14.12
N PRO A 65 -21.49 2.85 -14.26
CA PRO A 65 -20.92 1.53 -14.07
C PRO A 65 -19.70 1.30 -14.98
N VAL A 66 -18.60 0.81 -14.40
CA VAL A 66 -17.44 0.35 -15.19
C VAL A 66 -17.87 -0.89 -15.98
N LEU A 67 -17.71 -0.84 -17.30
CA LEU A 67 -17.99 -1.98 -18.19
C LEU A 67 -16.68 -2.62 -18.65
N ILE A 68 -16.59 -3.95 -18.52
CA ILE A 68 -15.52 -4.77 -19.10
C ILE A 68 -16.18 -5.80 -20.01
N ASN A 69 -15.86 -5.76 -21.30
CA ASN A 69 -16.54 -6.57 -22.33
C ASN A 69 -18.07 -6.45 -22.25
N ASP A 70 -18.56 -5.21 -22.17
CA ASP A 70 -19.98 -4.84 -22.04
C ASP A 70 -20.71 -5.37 -20.81
N LYS A 71 -19.97 -5.89 -19.81
CA LYS A 71 -20.53 -6.36 -18.54
C LYS A 71 -20.14 -5.43 -17.40
N PRO A 72 -21.09 -5.04 -16.53
CA PRO A 72 -20.77 -4.29 -15.32
C PRO A 72 -19.77 -5.05 -14.44
N LEU A 73 -18.73 -4.35 -14.00
CA LEU A 73 -17.81 -4.87 -13.01
C LEU A 73 -18.46 -4.78 -11.62
N ILE A 74 -18.77 -5.93 -11.05
CA ILE A 74 -19.14 -6.09 -9.64
C ILE A 74 -17.95 -6.73 -8.94
N TYR A 75 -17.42 -6.07 -7.92
CA TYR A 75 -16.34 -6.64 -7.12
C TYR A 75 -16.79 -7.92 -6.41
N GLN A 76 -15.88 -8.84 -6.10
CA GLN A 76 -16.25 -10.06 -5.38
C GLN A 76 -16.51 -9.74 -3.90
N GLN A 77 -15.52 -9.18 -3.21
CA GLN A 77 -15.60 -8.82 -1.80
C GLN A 77 -14.67 -7.65 -1.47
N PRO A 78 -14.93 -6.90 -0.38
CA PRO A 78 -13.97 -5.93 0.14
C PRO A 78 -12.65 -6.60 0.53
N GLY A 79 -11.53 -5.94 0.27
CA GLY A 79 -10.22 -6.38 0.76
C GLY A 79 -9.86 -5.83 2.15
N TYR A 80 -10.53 -4.76 2.57
CA TYR A 80 -10.48 -4.22 3.93
C TYR A 80 -11.75 -3.44 4.22
N GLN A 81 -12.09 -3.33 5.50
CA GLN A 81 -13.20 -2.54 5.98
C GLN A 81 -12.80 -1.82 7.26
N GLN A 82 -13.30 -0.60 7.44
CA GLN A 82 -13.04 0.21 8.62
C GLN A 82 -14.31 0.96 9.04
N GLU A 83 -14.69 0.83 10.30
CA GLU A 83 -15.74 1.66 10.89
C GLU A 83 -15.19 3.05 11.20
N ILE A 84 -16.04 4.05 10.99
CA ILE A 84 -15.75 5.44 11.29
C ILE A 84 -17.03 6.10 11.83
N VAL A 85 -16.88 6.86 12.90
CA VAL A 85 -18.01 7.47 13.60
C VAL A 85 -17.99 8.97 13.35
N VAL A 86 -19.12 9.53 12.92
CA VAL A 86 -19.35 10.98 12.82
C VAL A 86 -20.55 11.31 13.69
N ASP A 87 -20.32 12.12 14.73
CA ASP A 87 -21.24 12.34 15.83
C ASP A 87 -21.68 11.01 16.49
N LYS A 88 -22.86 10.50 16.12
CA LYS A 88 -23.39 9.20 16.58
C LYS A 88 -23.64 8.23 15.42
N GLN A 89 -23.49 8.67 14.19
CA GLN A 89 -23.68 7.84 13.02
C GLN A 89 -22.43 7.01 12.78
N VAL A 90 -22.59 5.69 12.71
CA VAL A 90 -21.52 4.76 12.34
C VAL A 90 -21.58 4.52 10.84
N PHE A 91 -20.44 4.70 10.17
CA PHE A 91 -20.26 4.31 8.78
C PHE A 91 -19.25 3.17 8.70
N LEU A 92 -19.43 2.28 7.73
CA LEU A 92 -18.46 1.29 7.32
C LEU A 92 -17.88 1.70 5.96
N ILE A 93 -16.59 1.97 5.91
CA ILE A 93 -15.86 2.18 4.65
C ILE A 93 -15.34 0.83 4.19
N SER A 94 -15.73 0.40 2.99
CA SER A 94 -15.27 -0.84 2.37
C SER A 94 -14.37 -0.53 1.17
N GLY A 95 -13.14 -1.04 1.18
CA GLY A 95 -12.19 -0.87 0.08
C GLY A 95 -12.04 -2.12 -0.77
N PHE A 96 -12.11 -1.97 -2.08
CA PHE A 96 -12.01 -3.07 -3.04
C PHE A 96 -10.64 -3.07 -3.73
N ILE A 97 -9.82 -4.07 -3.39
CA ILE A 97 -8.49 -4.27 -3.95
C ILE A 97 -8.64 -4.85 -5.36
N HIS A 98 -8.68 -3.98 -6.36
CA HIS A 98 -8.83 -4.36 -7.76
C HIS A 98 -8.00 -3.43 -8.66
N SER A 99 -7.72 -3.85 -9.91
CA SER A 99 -6.99 -3.01 -10.87
C SER A 99 -7.70 -1.67 -11.06
N ILE A 100 -9.03 -1.69 -11.16
CA ILE A 100 -9.90 -0.52 -11.00
C ILE A 100 -10.54 -0.63 -9.63
N GLY A 101 -9.88 -0.06 -8.62
CA GLY A 101 -10.30 -0.12 -7.22
C GLY A 101 -11.49 0.78 -6.93
N GLY A 102 -12.23 0.42 -5.89
CA GLY A 102 -13.42 1.14 -5.45
C GLY A 102 -13.43 1.35 -3.95
N LEU A 103 -14.18 2.35 -3.50
CA LEU A 103 -14.46 2.59 -2.10
C LEU A 103 -15.97 2.74 -1.94
N TYR A 104 -16.54 2.12 -0.92
CA TYR A 104 -17.94 2.24 -0.56
C TYR A 104 -18.09 2.80 0.84
N LEU A 105 -19.09 3.65 1.02
CA LEU A 105 -19.54 4.14 2.32
C LEU A 105 -20.90 3.53 2.63
N THR A 106 -21.01 2.81 3.73
CA THR A 106 -22.24 2.14 4.17
C THR A 106 -22.69 2.71 5.50
N TRP A 107 -23.95 3.10 5.62
CA TRP A 107 -24.55 3.54 6.88
C TRP A 107 -24.92 2.30 7.69
N LEU A 108 -24.58 2.30 8.97
CA LEU A 108 -24.97 1.24 9.89
C LEU A 108 -26.03 1.75 10.88
N ASP A 109 -26.99 0.88 11.23
CA ASP A 109 -27.90 1.11 12.35
C ASP A 109 -27.21 0.85 13.71
N ASN A 110 -27.94 1.06 14.81
CA ASN A 110 -27.42 0.82 16.17
C ASN A 110 -27.05 -0.65 16.45
N LYS A 111 -27.55 -1.59 15.63
CA LYS A 111 -27.22 -3.03 15.68
C LYS A 111 -26.15 -3.41 14.67
N LYS A 112 -25.50 -2.43 14.04
CA LYS A 112 -24.49 -2.58 12.99
C LYS A 112 -25.01 -3.23 11.70
N HIS A 113 -26.31 -3.17 11.45
CA HIS A 113 -26.89 -3.62 10.19
C HIS A 113 -26.77 -2.53 9.11
N PRO A 114 -26.45 -2.88 7.85
CA PRO A 114 -26.34 -1.92 6.76
C PRO A 114 -27.72 -1.39 6.34
N ILE A 115 -27.88 -0.06 6.36
CA ILE A 115 -29.14 0.63 6.01
C ILE A 115 -29.15 1.09 4.54
N ASP A 116 -28.07 1.76 4.13
CA ASP A 116 -27.85 2.27 2.78
C ASP A 116 -26.35 2.20 2.49
N THR A 117 -25.99 2.26 1.22
CA THR A 117 -24.60 2.26 0.80
C THR A 117 -24.41 3.13 -0.43
N LYS A 118 -23.21 3.62 -0.68
CA LYS A 118 -22.87 4.26 -1.96
C LYS A 118 -21.41 4.11 -2.30
N ALA A 119 -21.11 4.06 -3.60
CA ALA A 119 -19.75 4.25 -4.09
C ALA A 119 -19.29 5.68 -3.75
N LEU A 120 -18.06 5.83 -3.27
CA LEU A 120 -17.43 7.13 -3.14
C LEU A 120 -16.96 7.63 -4.51
N ASN A 121 -17.12 8.92 -4.76
CA ASN A 121 -16.69 9.54 -6.01
C ASN A 121 -15.15 9.58 -6.10
N LEU A 122 -14.59 8.85 -7.07
CA LEU A 122 -13.15 8.80 -7.33
C LEU A 122 -12.72 9.63 -8.56
N ALA A 123 -13.66 10.23 -9.30
CA ALA A 123 -13.37 10.99 -10.50
C ALA A 123 -12.40 12.15 -10.23
N THR A 124 -12.56 12.82 -9.08
CA THR A 124 -11.73 13.99 -8.69
C THR A 124 -10.29 13.65 -8.36
N ILE A 125 -9.98 12.36 -8.17
CA ILE A 125 -8.64 11.84 -7.88
C ILE A 125 -8.13 10.89 -8.96
N ASP A 126 -8.81 10.83 -10.11
CA ASP A 126 -8.43 9.98 -11.25
C ASP A 126 -8.45 8.46 -10.96
N GLY A 127 -9.29 8.03 -10.02
CA GLY A 127 -9.43 6.63 -9.64
C GLY A 127 -8.34 6.11 -8.70
N LEU A 128 -8.47 4.83 -8.34
CA LEU A 128 -7.54 4.11 -7.48
C LEU A 128 -7.14 2.79 -8.14
N HIS A 129 -5.84 2.51 -8.21
CA HIS A 129 -5.30 1.26 -8.70
C HIS A 129 -4.83 0.42 -7.51
N THR A 130 -5.47 -0.73 -7.28
CA THR A 130 -5.14 -1.66 -6.18
C THR A 130 -5.04 -0.97 -4.80
N PRO A 131 -6.08 -0.24 -4.35
CA PRO A 131 -6.05 0.44 -3.07
C PRO A 131 -5.98 -0.57 -1.92
N THR A 132 -5.16 -0.31 -0.90
CA THR A 132 -4.90 -1.14 0.29
C THR A 132 -4.72 -0.26 1.52
N GLY A 133 -4.54 -0.89 2.69
CA GLY A 133 -3.97 -0.25 3.86
C GLY A 133 -4.90 0.73 4.57
N GLY A 134 -6.23 0.52 4.51
CA GLY A 134 -7.23 1.33 5.22
C GLY A 134 -6.93 1.46 6.70
N VAL A 135 -6.17 2.50 7.05
CA VAL A 135 -5.70 2.81 8.40
C VAL A 135 -6.44 4.05 8.88
N LEU A 136 -7.10 3.93 10.03
CA LEU A 136 -7.75 5.06 10.68
C LEU A 136 -6.67 6.03 11.20
N THR A 137 -6.80 7.30 10.84
CA THR A 137 -5.89 8.35 11.31
C THR A 137 -6.30 8.84 12.71
N PRO A 138 -5.37 9.44 13.49
CA PRO A 138 -5.72 10.11 14.75
C PRO A 138 -6.75 11.25 14.63
N TRP A 139 -6.99 11.77 13.42
CA TRP A 139 -7.96 12.83 13.14
C TRP A 139 -9.22 12.31 12.43
N ASN A 140 -9.55 11.03 12.64
CA ASN A 140 -10.80 10.38 12.22
C ASN A 140 -11.06 10.47 10.71
N THR A 141 -10.05 10.11 9.92
CA THR A 141 -10.14 9.88 8.47
C THR A 141 -9.57 8.50 8.15
N LEU A 142 -9.82 7.98 6.94
CA LEU A 142 -9.22 6.72 6.49
C LEU A 142 -8.11 6.98 5.49
N MET A 143 -6.86 6.70 5.87
CA MET A 143 -5.75 6.71 4.93
C MET A 143 -5.63 5.36 4.22
N ILE A 144 -5.42 5.40 2.91
CA ILE A 144 -5.24 4.25 2.04
C ILE A 144 -4.00 4.47 1.15
N SER A 145 -3.49 3.41 0.54
CA SER A 145 -2.37 3.44 -0.41
C SER A 145 -2.67 2.59 -1.65
N GLU A 146 -2.08 2.89 -2.79
CA GLU A 146 -2.13 2.06 -4.01
C GLU A 146 -0.84 1.22 -4.10
N SER A 147 -0.88 -0.09 -3.83
CA SER A 147 0.37 -0.85 -3.58
C SER A 147 0.94 -1.65 -4.74
N GLN A 148 0.20 -1.85 -5.84
CA GLN A 148 0.74 -2.53 -7.00
C GLN A 148 1.69 -1.60 -7.77
N LEU A 149 2.95 -1.99 -7.80
CA LEU A 149 4.01 -1.28 -8.51
C LEU A 149 3.69 -1.15 -9.99
N LEU A 150 4.10 0.00 -10.53
CA LEU A 150 3.86 0.37 -11.92
C LEU A 150 5.08 1.11 -12.47
N ASP A 151 5.58 0.60 -13.59
CA ASP A 151 6.63 1.26 -14.35
C ASP A 151 6.06 2.34 -15.28
N ALA A 152 6.30 3.61 -14.96
CA ALA A 152 5.89 4.71 -15.81
C ALA A 152 6.73 4.85 -17.10
N ALA A 153 7.87 4.16 -17.21
CA ALA A 153 8.62 4.06 -18.45
C ALA A 153 7.96 3.10 -19.46
N ASN A 154 7.27 2.07 -18.97
CA ASN A 154 6.61 1.03 -19.76
C ASN A 154 5.16 0.77 -19.27
N PRO A 155 4.24 1.74 -19.40
CA PRO A 155 2.94 1.70 -18.72
C PRO A 155 1.85 0.86 -19.41
N ASN A 156 2.15 0.18 -20.53
CA ASN A 156 1.14 -0.43 -21.40
C ASN A 156 0.22 -1.42 -20.66
N ALA A 157 0.78 -2.28 -19.81
CA ALA A 157 -0.02 -3.23 -19.03
C ALA A 157 -1.03 -2.52 -18.11
N PHE A 158 -0.63 -1.41 -17.50
CA PHE A 158 -1.53 -0.59 -16.70
C PHE A 158 -2.56 0.15 -17.53
N ILE A 159 -2.16 0.71 -18.68
CA ILE A 159 -3.11 1.39 -19.58
C ILE A 159 -4.20 0.40 -20.01
N ASN A 160 -3.82 -0.82 -20.39
CA ASN A 160 -4.75 -1.86 -20.81
C ASN A 160 -5.73 -2.28 -19.71
N SER A 161 -5.29 -2.33 -18.46
CA SER A 161 -6.15 -2.72 -17.33
C SER A 161 -7.00 -1.56 -16.80
N PHE A 162 -6.46 -0.34 -16.76
CA PHE A 162 -7.09 0.80 -16.11
C PHE A 162 -7.96 1.65 -17.05
N LYS A 163 -7.84 1.50 -18.37
CA LYS A 163 -8.62 2.27 -19.35
C LYS A 163 -10.14 2.17 -19.16
N TYR A 164 -10.66 1.09 -18.59
CA TYR A 164 -12.10 0.94 -18.36
C TYR A 164 -12.63 1.92 -17.31
N PHE A 165 -11.80 2.41 -16.38
CA PHE A 165 -12.17 3.54 -15.52
C PHE A 165 -12.44 4.82 -16.32
N TYR A 166 -11.87 4.92 -17.52
CA TYR A 166 -12.07 6.01 -18.48
C TYR A 166 -12.93 5.61 -19.67
N LYS A 167 -13.83 4.62 -19.52
CA LYS A 167 -14.68 4.09 -20.61
C LYS A 167 -13.88 3.67 -21.85
N GLY A 168 -12.74 3.02 -21.64
CA GLY A 168 -11.86 2.54 -22.71
C GLY A 168 -10.92 3.59 -23.30
N LYS A 169 -10.98 4.87 -22.87
CA LYS A 169 -10.16 5.95 -23.41
C LYS A 169 -8.72 5.89 -22.86
N GLU A 170 -7.86 5.15 -23.55
CA GLU A 170 -6.44 4.97 -23.18
C GLU A 170 -5.68 6.29 -23.03
N SER A 171 -5.99 7.29 -23.85
CA SER A 171 -5.35 8.61 -23.82
C SER A 171 -5.55 9.39 -22.51
N LEU A 172 -6.56 9.02 -21.71
CA LEU A 172 -6.83 9.62 -20.40
C LEU A 172 -6.05 8.94 -19.27
N VAL A 173 -5.52 7.74 -19.51
CA VAL A 173 -4.77 6.97 -18.53
C VAL A 173 -3.37 7.55 -18.40
N ASN A 174 -3.03 8.05 -17.21
CA ASN A 174 -1.68 8.52 -16.89
C ASN A 174 -1.12 7.71 -15.72
N PRO A 175 -0.02 6.95 -15.89
CA PRO A 175 0.57 6.11 -14.85
C PRO A 175 0.95 6.88 -13.58
N TYR A 176 1.31 8.15 -13.70
CA TYR A 176 1.68 8.99 -12.55
C TYR A 176 0.50 9.36 -11.67
N LYS A 177 -0.75 9.12 -12.09
CA LYS A 177 -1.94 9.38 -11.27
C LYS A 177 -2.18 8.29 -10.21
N SER A 178 -1.56 7.12 -10.35
CA SER A 178 -1.65 5.99 -9.40
C SER A 178 -0.39 5.83 -8.56
N GLY A 179 -0.44 5.03 -7.49
CA GLY A 179 0.70 4.69 -6.62
C GLY A 179 0.89 5.61 -5.42
N TRP A 180 -0.13 6.42 -5.08
CA TRP A 180 -0.08 7.40 -4.00
C TRP A 180 -0.90 6.94 -2.80
N THR A 181 -0.65 7.56 -1.65
CA THR A 181 -1.61 7.54 -0.55
C THR A 181 -2.79 8.47 -0.85
N SER A 182 -3.96 8.09 -0.34
CA SER A 182 -5.18 8.90 -0.39
C SER A 182 -5.88 8.87 0.96
N GLU A 183 -6.70 9.87 1.22
CA GLU A 183 -7.45 10.01 2.46
C GLU A 183 -8.94 10.15 2.16
N VAL A 184 -9.75 9.34 2.85
CA VAL A 184 -11.21 9.42 2.85
C VAL A 184 -11.65 10.24 4.05
N ILE A 185 -12.41 11.29 3.78
CA ILE A 185 -12.91 12.25 4.77
C ILE A 185 -14.44 12.23 4.70
N ILE A 186 -15.12 11.90 5.79
CA ILE A 186 -16.57 12.02 5.91
C ILE A 186 -16.85 13.30 6.68
N MET A 187 -17.62 14.19 6.07
CA MET A 187 -17.83 15.56 6.54
C MET A 187 -19.09 15.69 7.40
N ASP A 188 -20.08 14.81 7.23
CA ASP A 188 -21.33 14.87 8.01
C ASP A 188 -22.02 13.49 8.15
N THR A 189 -23.07 13.46 8.98
CA THR A 189 -23.93 12.29 9.22
C THR A 189 -24.79 11.90 8.01
N LYS A 190 -24.93 12.79 7.01
CA LYS A 190 -25.56 12.51 5.71
C LYS A 190 -24.58 11.82 4.74
N GLY A 191 -23.38 11.46 5.20
CA GLY A 191 -22.37 10.75 4.44
C GLY A 191 -21.79 11.58 3.30
N VAL A 192 -21.83 12.92 3.38
CA VAL A 192 -21.10 13.79 2.46
C VAL A 192 -19.61 13.52 2.68
N ALA A 193 -18.94 12.97 1.67
CA ALA A 193 -17.57 12.47 1.79
C ALA A 193 -16.71 12.89 0.61
N LYS A 194 -15.40 13.00 0.86
CA LYS A 194 -14.39 13.35 -0.13
C LYS A 194 -13.21 12.40 -0.05
N VAL A 195 -12.66 12.06 -1.21
CA VAL A 195 -11.39 11.38 -1.31
C VAL A 195 -10.35 12.35 -1.87
N ILE A 196 -9.19 12.45 -1.23
CA ILE A 196 -8.07 13.29 -1.69
C ILE A 196 -6.81 12.46 -1.81
N LYS A 197 -5.90 12.80 -2.75
CA LYS A 197 -4.56 12.19 -2.81
C LYS A 197 -3.55 13.04 -2.05
N ASP A 198 -2.77 12.40 -1.18
CA ASP A 198 -1.73 13.06 -0.40
C ASP A 198 -0.43 13.14 -1.19
N TYR A 199 -0.46 13.92 -2.28
CA TYR A 199 0.67 14.00 -3.20
C TYR A 199 1.98 14.50 -2.54
N ALA A 200 1.95 15.05 -1.33
CA ALA A 200 3.15 15.42 -0.59
C ALA A 200 3.94 14.20 -0.08
N ILE A 201 3.26 13.09 0.22
CA ILE A 201 3.87 11.86 0.75
C ILE A 201 4.74 11.17 -0.30
N GLY A 202 4.34 11.23 -1.57
CA GLY A 202 5.06 10.62 -2.68
C GLY A 202 4.37 9.37 -3.24
N ARG A 203 4.73 9.01 -4.47
CA ARG A 203 4.20 7.87 -5.23
C ARG A 203 4.91 6.57 -4.82
N LEU A 204 4.76 6.20 -3.55
CA LEU A 204 5.58 5.19 -2.88
C LEU A 204 5.13 3.75 -3.10
N PHE A 205 3.88 3.54 -3.54
CA PHE A 205 3.25 2.22 -3.59
C PHE A 205 3.35 1.43 -2.28
N ALA A 206 3.14 2.13 -1.16
CA ALA A 206 3.24 1.53 0.16
C ALA A 206 2.22 0.40 0.29
N GLN A 207 2.66 -0.78 0.71
CA GLN A 207 1.80 -1.89 1.07
C GLN A 207 1.24 -1.70 2.48
N GLN A 208 2.02 -1.08 3.36
CA GLN A 208 1.69 -0.84 4.77
C GLN A 208 1.98 0.61 5.13
N ILE A 209 1.10 1.19 5.95
CA ILE A 209 1.17 2.56 6.46
C ILE A 209 1.07 2.47 7.98
N ILE A 210 1.93 3.18 8.69
CA ILE A 210 1.77 3.47 10.11
C ILE A 210 1.77 4.98 10.28
N ILE A 211 0.71 5.50 10.90
CA ILE A 211 0.59 6.91 11.25
C ILE A 211 0.86 7.02 12.73
N MET A 212 1.81 7.88 13.09
CA MET A 212 2.22 8.06 14.48
C MET A 212 1.27 8.99 15.24
N PRO A 213 1.19 8.85 16.58
CA PRO A 213 0.32 9.68 17.43
C PRO A 213 0.60 11.19 17.38
N ASP A 214 1.79 11.63 16.93
CA ASP A 214 2.08 13.07 16.77
C ASP A 214 1.30 13.75 15.63
N GLY A 215 0.55 12.96 14.84
CA GLY A 215 -0.24 13.42 13.72
C GLY A 215 0.61 13.92 12.54
N LYS A 216 1.93 13.73 12.57
CA LYS A 216 2.88 14.25 11.57
C LYS A 216 3.66 13.15 10.90
N THR A 217 4.05 12.14 11.66
CA THR A 217 5.02 11.14 11.22
C THR A 217 4.31 9.93 10.64
N VAL A 218 4.63 9.61 9.40
CA VAL A 218 4.04 8.47 8.68
C VAL A 218 5.15 7.57 8.17
N TYR A 219 5.16 6.32 8.60
CA TYR A 219 6.03 5.28 8.05
C TYR A 219 5.30 4.50 6.97
N LEU A 220 5.97 4.31 5.83
CA LEU A 220 5.41 3.64 4.67
C LEU A 220 6.37 2.55 4.21
N LEU A 221 5.89 1.32 4.14
CA LEU A 221 6.68 0.15 3.71
C LEU A 221 6.12 -0.39 2.39
N ASP A 222 6.96 -0.44 1.36
CA ASP A 222 6.60 -1.09 0.10
C ASP A 222 6.86 -2.61 0.13
N LYS A 223 6.37 -3.34 -0.88
CA LYS A 223 6.55 -4.80 -0.97
C LYS A 223 8.02 -5.23 -1.08
N GLN A 224 8.90 -4.33 -1.50
CA GLN A 224 10.33 -4.59 -1.69
C GLN A 224 11.14 -4.41 -0.41
N GLY A 225 10.48 -4.01 0.69
CA GLY A 225 11.14 -3.77 1.96
C GLY A 225 11.77 -2.37 2.08
N ASN A 226 11.49 -1.45 1.15
CA ASN A 226 11.93 -0.06 1.32
C ASN A 226 11.03 0.65 2.33
N LEU A 227 11.66 1.24 3.35
CA LEU A 227 10.98 2.01 4.37
C LEU A 227 11.15 3.50 4.09
N TYR A 228 10.03 4.20 4.01
CA TYR A 228 9.98 5.65 3.89
C TYR A 228 9.42 6.24 5.17
N CYS A 229 9.83 7.47 5.47
CA CYS A 229 9.23 8.28 6.52
C CYS A 229 8.84 9.64 5.93
N PHE A 230 7.56 9.97 6.02
CA PHE A 230 7.06 11.30 5.75
C PHE A 230 6.81 12.03 7.06
N ILE A 231 7.27 13.27 7.15
CA ILE A 231 7.03 14.15 8.30
C ILE A 231 6.31 15.40 7.80
N ALA A 232 5.05 15.54 8.21
CA ALA A 232 4.22 16.69 7.87
C ALA A 232 4.73 17.99 8.52
N ASP A 233 4.55 19.11 7.82
CA ASP A 233 4.85 20.44 8.37
C ASP A 233 3.89 20.79 9.54
N HIS A 234 2.64 20.28 9.50
CA HIS A 234 1.62 20.49 10.53
C HIS A 234 0.98 19.16 10.93
N ALA A 235 0.63 19.02 12.21
CA ALA A 235 -0.08 17.82 12.68
C ALA A 235 -1.45 17.72 11.98
N ASN A 236 -1.88 16.49 11.72
CA ASN A 236 -3.16 16.14 11.12
C ASN A 236 -3.34 16.69 9.69
N SER A 237 -2.25 17.01 8.99
CA SER A 237 -2.31 17.51 7.61
C SER A 237 -1.19 16.97 6.74
N MET A 238 -1.56 16.09 5.80
CA MET A 238 -0.62 15.51 4.83
C MET A 238 -0.40 16.40 3.59
N ALA A 239 -0.81 17.67 3.65
CA ALA A 239 -0.74 18.60 2.54
C ALA A 239 0.68 19.09 2.22
N LYS A 240 1.62 19.03 3.18
CA LYS A 240 3.00 19.51 3.00
C LYS A 240 3.92 18.86 4.02
N GLY A 241 5.13 18.52 3.60
CA GLY A 241 6.10 17.91 4.50
C GLY A 241 7.39 17.50 3.81
N LYS A 242 8.19 16.74 4.54
CA LYS A 242 9.49 16.21 4.11
C LYS A 242 9.39 14.70 3.97
N LEU A 243 9.93 14.18 2.88
CA LEU A 243 10.03 12.75 2.61
C LEU A 243 11.48 12.28 2.81
N TYR A 244 11.63 11.17 3.50
CA TYR A 244 12.87 10.48 3.78
C TYR A 244 12.76 9.01 3.37
N ALA A 245 13.90 8.42 3.00
CA ALA A 245 14.06 6.98 2.95
C ALA A 245 14.98 6.54 4.08
N LEU A 246 14.64 5.44 4.73
CA LEU A 246 15.46 4.88 5.78
C LEU A 246 16.46 3.91 5.18
N HIS A 247 17.73 4.11 5.48
CA HIS A 247 18.83 3.27 5.02
C HIS A 247 19.55 2.68 6.22
N ARG A 248 19.58 1.36 6.32
CA ARG A 248 20.42 0.65 7.29
C ARG A 248 21.81 0.43 6.70
N GLN A 249 22.82 1.06 7.29
CA GLN A 249 24.22 0.85 6.95
C GLN A 249 24.95 0.29 8.18
N GLN A 250 25.29 -1.00 8.13
CA GLN A 250 25.85 -1.73 9.28
C GLN A 250 24.92 -1.60 10.51
N GLN A 251 25.39 -0.99 11.60
CA GLN A 251 24.62 -0.74 12.81
C GLN A 251 23.91 0.63 12.81
N GLN A 252 24.13 1.49 11.81
CA GLN A 252 23.52 2.83 11.75
C GLN A 252 22.23 2.83 10.91
N ILE A 253 21.27 3.66 11.33
CA ILE A 253 20.02 3.90 10.60
C ILE A 253 19.98 5.36 10.18
N LYS A 254 20.01 5.62 8.88
CA LYS A 254 20.04 6.98 8.32
C LYS A 254 18.72 7.36 7.68
N TYR A 255 18.21 8.53 8.03
CA TYR A 255 17.10 9.19 7.33
C TYR A 255 17.63 9.98 6.14
N VAL A 256 17.66 9.35 4.97
CA VAL A 256 18.13 9.99 3.74
C VAL A 256 17.05 10.92 3.20
N PHE A 257 17.27 12.23 3.28
CA PHE A 257 16.34 13.22 2.76
C PHE A 257 16.14 13.07 1.24
N LEU A 258 14.89 12.84 0.84
CA LEU A 258 14.48 12.70 -0.55
C LEU A 258 13.94 14.02 -1.11
N GLY A 259 13.23 14.80 -0.30
CA GLY A 259 12.77 16.13 -0.68
C GLY A 259 11.70 16.71 0.23
N LYS A 260 11.38 17.99 0.02
CA LYS A 260 10.26 18.70 0.63
C LYS A 260 9.31 19.19 -0.45
N SER A 261 8.01 18.93 -0.31
CA SER A 261 6.99 19.38 -1.26
C SER A 261 5.63 19.59 -0.60
N SER A 262 4.67 20.03 -1.39
CA SER A 262 3.26 20.10 -1.02
C SER A 262 2.40 19.31 -2.01
N ALA A 263 1.25 18.86 -1.55
CA ALA A 263 0.28 18.13 -2.35
C ALA A 263 -0.14 18.96 -3.57
N LEU A 264 -0.41 20.26 -3.36
CA LEU A 264 -0.76 21.19 -4.44
C LEU A 264 0.34 21.28 -5.52
N LYS A 265 1.59 21.44 -5.11
CA LYS A 265 2.73 21.56 -6.03
C LYS A 265 2.92 20.28 -6.86
N ASN A 266 2.79 19.11 -6.23
CA ASN A 266 2.90 17.84 -6.92
C ASN A 266 1.67 17.59 -7.82
N LYS A 267 0.44 17.93 -7.38
CA LYS A 267 -0.78 17.88 -8.21
C LYS A 267 -0.68 18.73 -9.47
N TYR A 268 -0.17 19.96 -9.38
CA TYR A 268 0.06 20.77 -10.57
C TYR A 268 1.14 20.17 -11.48
N LYS A 269 2.19 19.59 -10.89
CA LYS A 269 3.27 19.00 -11.66
C LYS A 269 2.82 17.75 -12.42
N LEU A 270 1.92 16.96 -11.84
CA LEU A 270 1.35 15.74 -12.40
C LEU A 270 0.76 15.95 -13.81
N LYS A 271 0.15 17.11 -14.07
CA LYS A 271 -0.41 17.47 -15.39
C LYS A 271 0.63 17.52 -16.52
N LYS A 272 1.91 17.68 -16.19
CA LYS A 272 2.98 17.96 -17.16
C LYS A 272 4.16 17.01 -17.03
N ILE A 273 4.18 16.11 -16.05
CA ILE A 273 5.30 15.21 -15.81
C ILE A 273 5.19 13.96 -16.69
N SER A 274 6.32 13.40 -17.06
CA SER A 274 6.44 12.09 -17.71
C SER A 274 7.81 11.50 -17.40
N PHE A 275 8.00 10.20 -17.62
CA PHE A 275 9.28 9.53 -17.38
C PHE A 275 10.42 10.22 -18.12
N LYS A 276 10.23 10.48 -19.42
CA LYS A 276 11.19 11.19 -20.28
C LYS A 276 11.48 12.64 -19.85
N LYS A 277 10.64 13.24 -18.99
CA LYS A 277 10.88 14.56 -18.40
C LYS A 277 11.65 14.47 -17.08
N ILE A 278 11.57 13.35 -16.35
CA ILE A 278 12.34 13.13 -15.13
C ILE A 278 13.74 12.63 -15.48
N PHE A 279 13.82 11.67 -16.41
CA PHE A 279 15.04 10.97 -16.76
C PHE A 279 15.34 11.01 -18.26
N LYS A 280 16.62 10.94 -18.60
CA LYS A 280 17.08 10.33 -19.85
C LYS A 280 17.47 8.89 -19.53
N SER A 281 17.08 7.94 -20.37
CA SER A 281 17.42 6.53 -20.23
C SER A 281 18.34 6.04 -21.35
N ARG A 282 19.16 5.03 -21.03
CA ARG A 282 19.95 4.22 -21.96
C ARG A 282 19.91 2.76 -21.49
N ALA A 283 20.15 1.84 -22.41
CA ALA A 283 20.38 0.45 -22.04
C ALA A 283 21.68 0.33 -21.22
N ALA A 284 21.65 -0.46 -20.16
CA ALA A 284 22.85 -0.89 -19.47
C ALA A 284 23.59 -1.93 -20.33
N LYS A 285 24.93 -1.91 -20.30
CA LYS A 285 25.76 -2.93 -20.93
C LYS A 285 26.76 -3.42 -19.90
N ASN A 286 26.76 -4.73 -19.61
CA ASN A 286 27.65 -5.34 -18.61
C ASN A 286 27.64 -4.60 -17.26
N GLN A 287 26.45 -4.23 -16.77
CA GLN A 287 26.26 -3.45 -15.54
C GLN A 287 26.95 -2.07 -15.51
N GLN A 288 27.31 -1.54 -16.69
CA GLN A 288 27.93 -0.24 -16.85
C GLN A 288 27.04 0.71 -17.65
N CYS A 289 27.23 2.00 -17.38
CA CYS A 289 26.48 3.08 -18.03
C CYS A 289 27.40 4.06 -18.75
N PRO A 290 26.90 4.71 -19.81
CA PRO A 290 27.60 5.83 -20.42
C PRO A 290 27.90 6.93 -19.38
N LYS A 291 28.98 7.70 -19.61
CA LYS A 291 29.34 8.84 -18.76
C LYS A 291 28.11 9.73 -18.47
N LYS A 292 27.96 10.16 -17.21
CA LYS A 292 26.86 11.00 -16.68
C LYS A 292 25.51 10.29 -16.49
N TYR A 293 25.41 8.98 -16.76
CA TYR A 293 24.27 8.14 -16.36
C TYR A 293 24.64 7.34 -15.11
N HIS A 294 23.65 7.05 -14.28
CA HIS A 294 23.79 6.19 -13.12
C HIS A 294 23.22 4.83 -13.48
N TYR A 295 23.99 3.78 -13.23
CA TYR A 295 23.50 2.42 -13.24
C TYR A 295 22.63 2.22 -12.01
N ILE A 296 21.43 1.70 -12.20
CA ILE A 296 20.56 1.26 -11.12
C ILE A 296 19.97 -0.10 -11.47
N LYS A 297 19.72 -0.91 -10.44
CA LYS A 297 18.95 -2.13 -10.53
C LYS A 297 17.76 -2.01 -9.60
N THR A 298 16.57 -2.12 -10.16
CA THR A 298 15.32 -2.10 -9.40
C THR A 298 14.46 -3.30 -9.82
N VAL A 299 13.26 -3.39 -9.26
CA VAL A 299 12.20 -4.31 -9.72
C VAL A 299 11.87 -4.19 -11.21
N TYR A 300 12.17 -3.04 -11.84
CA TYR A 300 11.95 -2.82 -13.26
C TYR A 300 13.14 -3.28 -14.14
N GLY A 301 14.15 -3.89 -13.53
CA GLY A 301 15.36 -4.35 -14.19
C GLY A 301 16.54 -3.37 -14.06
N GLU A 302 17.51 -3.53 -14.95
CA GLU A 302 18.73 -2.73 -15.02
C GLU A 302 18.53 -1.51 -15.93
N GLU A 303 18.81 -0.32 -15.41
CA GLU A 303 18.60 0.94 -16.13
C GLU A 303 19.82 1.86 -16.01
N CYS A 304 20.17 2.53 -17.11
CA CYS A 304 21.07 3.68 -17.08
C CYS A 304 20.27 4.97 -17.11
N LEU A 305 20.18 5.67 -15.97
CA LEU A 305 19.36 6.87 -15.84
C LEU A 305 20.18 8.13 -15.58
N LYS A 306 19.77 9.22 -16.22
CA LYS A 306 20.29 10.56 -15.94
C LYS A 306 19.13 11.49 -15.60
N LEU A 307 19.18 12.06 -14.39
CA LEU A 307 18.20 13.06 -13.93
C LEU A 307 18.24 14.32 -14.79
N GLN A 308 17.06 14.79 -15.19
CA GLN A 308 16.91 16.05 -15.89
C GLN A 308 16.81 17.21 -14.89
N ARG A 309 17.69 18.20 -15.05
CA ARG A 309 17.81 19.36 -14.13
C ARG A 309 16.47 20.03 -13.83
N ARG A 310 15.63 20.22 -14.86
CA ARG A 310 14.32 20.88 -14.73
C ARG A 310 13.37 20.18 -13.75
N ASN A 311 13.46 18.86 -13.63
CA ASN A 311 12.51 18.05 -12.85
C ASN A 311 13.16 17.28 -11.69
N LYS A 312 14.47 17.46 -11.44
CA LYS A 312 15.23 16.79 -10.38
C LYS A 312 14.53 16.85 -9.02
N LYS A 313 13.97 18.01 -8.63
CA LYS A 313 13.29 18.20 -7.34
C LYS A 313 11.98 17.43 -7.18
N TYR A 314 11.43 16.89 -8.26
CA TYR A 314 10.21 16.10 -8.25
C TYR A 314 10.50 14.60 -8.34
N ALA A 315 11.71 14.21 -8.78
CA ALA A 315 12.03 12.82 -9.07
C ALA A 315 11.72 11.89 -7.90
N ALA A 316 12.07 12.28 -6.66
CA ALA A 316 11.82 11.40 -5.51
C ALA A 316 10.35 11.28 -5.09
N PHE A 317 9.49 12.22 -5.51
CA PHE A 317 8.05 12.13 -5.25
C PHE A 317 7.31 11.32 -6.32
N PHE A 318 7.81 11.28 -7.56
CA PHE A 318 7.15 10.58 -8.68
C PHE A 318 7.80 9.24 -9.02
N GLU A 319 9.08 9.07 -8.70
CA GLU A 319 9.94 7.92 -9.05
C GLU A 319 10.83 7.54 -7.83
N PRO A 320 10.25 7.29 -6.64
CA PRO A 320 11.00 7.06 -5.41
C PRO A 320 11.95 5.86 -5.52
N LEU A 321 11.50 4.72 -6.05
CA LEU A 321 12.32 3.51 -6.22
C LEU A 321 13.58 3.76 -7.04
N ARG A 322 13.45 4.44 -8.18
CA ARG A 322 14.61 4.81 -9.02
C ARG A 322 15.52 5.78 -8.28
N MET A 323 14.96 6.70 -7.49
CA MET A 323 15.74 7.61 -6.66
C MET A 323 16.48 6.92 -5.51
N LEU A 324 15.94 5.84 -4.94
CA LEU A 324 16.65 4.99 -3.98
C LEU A 324 17.86 4.33 -4.66
N GLY A 325 17.65 3.70 -5.82
CA GLY A 325 18.72 3.09 -6.61
C GLY A 325 19.82 4.09 -6.98
N MET A 326 19.46 5.29 -7.44
CA MET A 326 20.43 6.35 -7.78
C MET A 326 21.19 6.89 -6.57
N LYS A 327 20.66 6.70 -5.36
CA LYS A 327 21.30 7.09 -4.08
C LYS A 327 21.96 5.90 -3.37
N SER A 328 21.97 4.72 -4.00
CA SER A 328 22.50 3.48 -3.42
C SER A 328 21.90 3.16 -2.04
N ILE A 329 20.58 3.38 -1.90
CA ILE A 329 19.82 3.03 -0.69
C ILE A 329 19.27 1.61 -0.88
N ALA A 330 19.70 0.69 -0.02
CA ALA A 330 19.16 -0.67 0.02
C ALA A 330 17.82 -0.72 0.76
N PRO A 331 16.97 -1.74 0.50
CA PRO A 331 15.79 -2.02 1.32
C PRO A 331 16.11 -2.08 2.81
N PHE A 332 15.21 -1.55 3.63
CA PHE A 332 15.37 -1.50 5.08
C PHE A 332 15.09 -2.87 5.72
N SER A 333 14.16 -3.63 5.15
CA SER A 333 13.78 -4.98 5.57
C SER A 333 13.76 -5.94 4.38
N GLY A 334 13.50 -7.22 4.65
CA GLY A 334 13.23 -8.19 3.58
C GLY A 334 11.92 -7.88 2.84
N GLU A 335 11.77 -8.45 1.65
CA GLU A 335 10.54 -8.38 0.86
C GLU A 335 9.34 -8.91 1.66
N ASN A 336 8.17 -8.30 1.46
CA ASN A 336 6.91 -8.65 2.12
C ASN A 336 6.96 -8.69 3.66
N SER A 337 7.94 -8.02 4.29
CA SER A 337 7.98 -7.88 5.75
C SER A 337 6.71 -7.18 6.25
N LYS A 338 6.24 -7.59 7.43
CA LYS A 338 5.17 -6.93 8.17
C LYS A 338 5.76 -5.82 9.03
N LEU A 339 5.08 -4.69 9.09
CA LEU A 339 5.42 -3.53 9.90
C LEU A 339 4.29 -3.30 10.90
N ASN A 340 4.64 -3.26 12.19
CA ASN A 340 3.72 -2.96 13.27
C ASN A 340 4.28 -1.85 14.16
N PHE A 341 3.40 -1.05 14.76
CA PHE A 341 3.73 -0.14 15.84
C PHE A 341 3.22 -0.69 17.16
N ASP A 342 4.14 -0.94 18.09
CA ASP A 342 3.83 -1.26 19.47
C ASP A 342 3.85 0.03 20.28
N GLU A 343 2.66 0.56 20.55
CA GLU A 343 2.48 1.82 21.27
C GLU A 343 2.97 1.74 22.72
N LYS A 344 2.83 0.59 23.38
CA LYS A 344 3.22 0.44 24.79
C LYS A 344 4.72 0.53 24.99
N SER A 345 5.48 -0.06 24.07
CA SER A 345 6.94 -0.05 24.11
C SER A 345 7.56 1.05 23.25
N LEU A 346 6.75 1.83 22.52
CA LEU A 346 7.18 2.82 21.53
C LEU A 346 8.16 2.23 20.52
N GLN A 347 7.79 1.08 19.93
CA GLN A 347 8.64 0.36 18.98
C GLN A 347 7.99 0.21 17.62
N LEU A 348 8.80 0.34 16.56
CA LEU A 348 8.49 -0.27 15.27
C LEU A 348 9.02 -1.69 15.23
N VAL A 349 8.14 -2.62 14.86
CA VAL A 349 8.41 -4.05 14.80
C VAL A 349 8.30 -4.50 13.35
N PHE A 350 9.38 -5.08 12.84
CA PHE A 350 9.45 -5.68 11.50
C PHE A 350 9.48 -7.20 11.66
N SER A 351 8.56 -7.90 11.01
CA SER A 351 8.55 -9.37 11.01
C SER A 351 8.58 -9.89 9.57
N THR A 352 9.55 -10.75 9.25
CA THR A 352 9.61 -11.41 7.95
C THR A 352 8.73 -12.65 7.91
N ASN A 353 8.46 -13.17 6.71
CA ASN A 353 7.68 -14.41 6.55
C ASN A 353 8.33 -15.63 7.23
N ASN A 354 9.64 -15.59 7.47
CA ASN A 354 10.38 -16.67 8.13
C ASN A 354 10.43 -16.50 9.66
N GLY A 355 9.62 -15.60 10.23
CA GLY A 355 9.52 -15.38 11.67
C GLY A 355 10.60 -14.48 12.27
N VAL A 356 11.59 -14.04 11.48
CA VAL A 356 12.64 -13.13 11.96
C VAL A 356 12.02 -11.78 12.30
N THR A 357 12.23 -11.34 13.54
CA THR A 357 11.68 -10.08 14.05
C THR A 357 12.79 -9.10 14.41
N SER A 358 12.71 -7.87 13.91
CA SER A 358 13.57 -6.74 14.28
C SER A 358 12.74 -5.66 14.98
N ARG A 359 13.27 -5.10 16.06
CA ARG A 359 12.58 -4.08 16.87
C ARG A 359 13.42 -2.82 16.92
N PHE A 360 12.75 -1.68 16.77
CA PHE A 360 13.40 -0.38 16.74
C PHE A 360 12.67 0.56 17.70
N MET A 361 13.37 1.04 18.73
CA MET A 361 12.85 2.06 19.64
C MET A 361 12.59 3.36 18.87
N LEU A 362 11.50 4.03 19.20
CA LEU A 362 11.20 5.37 18.71
C LEU A 362 11.58 6.41 19.76
N GLU A 363 12.11 7.53 19.33
CA GLU A 363 12.48 8.65 20.18
C GLU A 363 12.10 9.99 19.55
N ASN A 364 12.07 11.01 20.41
CA ASN A 364 11.89 12.39 19.98
C ASN A 364 13.16 12.91 19.30
N ASN A 365 13.00 13.49 18.11
CA ASN A 365 14.08 14.09 17.36
C ASN A 365 13.73 15.54 16.98
N LYS A 366 14.36 16.50 17.66
CA LYS A 366 14.14 17.94 17.43
C LYS A 366 14.52 18.40 16.01
N ASN A 367 15.56 17.79 15.41
CA ASN A 367 16.04 18.17 14.08
C ASN A 367 15.06 17.74 12.98
N LEU A 368 14.46 16.57 13.13
CA LEU A 368 13.41 16.06 12.24
C LEU A 368 12.02 16.60 12.59
N GLN A 369 11.85 17.21 13.77
CA GLN A 369 10.61 17.80 14.28
C GLN A 369 9.48 16.77 14.46
N SER A 370 9.85 15.59 14.96
CA SER A 370 8.97 14.44 15.16
C SER A 370 9.25 13.79 16.52
N GLN A 371 8.21 13.26 17.15
CA GLN A 371 8.32 12.53 18.42
C GLN A 371 8.58 11.02 18.24
N PHE A 372 8.47 10.53 17.01
CA PHE A 372 8.43 9.10 16.69
C PHE A 372 9.43 8.77 15.60
N ILE A 373 10.72 8.94 15.89
CA ILE A 373 11.82 8.63 14.98
C ILE A 373 12.56 7.39 15.47
N ILE A 374 12.80 6.42 14.59
CA ILE A 374 13.69 5.28 14.88
C ILE A 374 15.03 5.78 15.43
N LYS A 375 15.30 5.39 16.68
CA LYS A 375 16.54 5.64 17.39
C LYS A 375 17.69 4.87 16.73
N GLU A 376 18.85 5.52 16.59
CA GLU A 376 20.06 4.83 16.15
C GLU A 376 20.50 3.83 17.23
N PRO A 377 20.84 2.58 16.86
CA PRO A 377 21.49 1.65 17.79
C PRO A 377 22.75 2.31 18.35
N ILE A 378 22.90 2.28 19.68
CA ILE A 378 24.09 2.78 20.39
C ILE A 378 25.28 1.90 20.05
#